data_AF-Q02VG5-F1
#
_entry.id   AF-Q02VG5-F1
#
_cell.length_a   1.000
_cell.length_b   1.000
_cell.length_c   1.000
_cell.angle_alpha   90.00
_cell.angle_beta   90.00
_cell.angle_gamma   90.00
#
_symmetry.space_group_name_H-M   'P 1'
#
loop_
_entity.id
_entity.type
_entity.pdbx_description
1 polymer ?
#
loop_
_entity_poly.entity_id
_entity_poly.type
_entity_poly.pdbx_seq_one_letter_code
_entity_poly.pdbx_strand_id
1 'polypeptide(L)'
;MTVIYMPRDTSGVIHSQGQLSRALNYIVNPEKTKGGELVSGQNINVPSNAYNEMLLTREMAILAGNQPKENERFGFHFVQSFSPEDNLTPEQVHEIGLKTMKAYLGESAEFVIATHTDKEHLHNVRPDRVLSQVV
;
A
#
# COMPACT_ATOMS: atom_id res chain seq x y z
N MET A 1 20.27 -5.64 8.82
CA MET A 1 19.61 -6.84 8.21
C MET A 1 18.15 -6.50 8.00
N THR A 2 17.71 -6.38 6.75
CA THR A 2 16.30 -6.04 6.43
C THR A 2 15.39 -7.17 6.88
N VAL A 3 14.47 -6.88 7.79
CA VAL A 3 13.42 -7.82 8.19
C VAL A 3 12.13 -7.43 7.45
N ILE A 4 11.73 -8.27 6.50
CA ILE A 4 10.41 -8.15 5.88
C ILE A 4 9.43 -8.93 6.77
N TYR A 5 8.62 -8.23 7.54
CA TYR A 5 7.53 -8.87 8.29
C TYR A 5 6.35 -9.10 7.35
N MET A 6 6.25 -10.31 6.82
CA MET A 6 5.08 -10.74 6.06
C MET A 6 3.96 -11.12 7.03
N PRO A 7 2.75 -10.54 6.92
CA PRO A 7 1.62 -11.01 7.71
C PRO A 7 1.30 -12.44 7.29
N ARG A 8 1.61 -13.42 8.15
CA ARG A 8 1.17 -14.81 7.97
C ARG A 8 -0.26 -15.03 8.47
N ASP A 9 -0.79 -14.08 9.24
CA ASP A 9 -2.11 -14.12 9.85
C ASP A 9 -2.82 -12.77 9.71
N THR A 10 -4.15 -12.81 9.85
CA THR A 10 -5.21 -11.83 9.55
C THR A 10 -5.00 -10.33 9.86
N SER A 11 -3.93 -9.92 10.54
CA SER A 11 -3.69 -8.51 10.92
C SER A 11 -3.36 -7.57 9.74
N GLY A 12 -2.98 -8.13 8.60
CA GLY A 12 -2.64 -7.38 7.39
C GLY A 12 -3.71 -7.44 6.29
N VAL A 13 -4.92 -7.93 6.54
CA VAL A 13 -5.97 -8.02 5.52
C VAL A 13 -7.03 -6.94 5.74
N ILE A 14 -7.41 -6.24 4.68
CA ILE A 14 -8.43 -5.20 4.69
C ILE A 14 -9.74 -5.83 4.19
N HIS A 15 -10.77 -5.84 5.04
CA HIS A 15 -12.04 -6.54 4.79
C HIS A 15 -13.22 -5.61 4.48
N SER A 16 -13.01 -4.30 4.49
CA SER A 16 -14.08 -3.34 4.16
C SER A 16 -13.52 -2.05 3.55
N GLN A 17 -14.38 -1.34 2.82
CA GLN A 17 -14.09 0.00 2.29
C GLN A 17 -13.67 0.98 3.41
N GLY A 18 -14.33 0.93 4.57
CA GLY A 18 -13.98 1.78 5.71
C GLY A 18 -12.62 1.45 6.34
N GLN A 19 -12.17 0.20 6.30
CA GLN A 19 -10.80 -0.15 6.67
C GLN A 19 -9.79 0.32 5.61
N LEU A 20 -10.12 0.19 4.32
CA LEU A 20 -9.28 0.65 3.22
C LEU A 20 -9.04 2.17 3.28
N SER A 21 -10.12 2.94 3.42
CA SER A 21 -10.06 4.41 3.54
C SER A 21 -9.18 4.84 4.71
N ARG A 22 -9.37 4.24 5.90
CA ARG A 22 -8.53 4.54 7.08
C ARG A 22 -7.06 4.20 6.85
N ALA A 23 -6.77 3.05 6.24
CA ALA A 23 -5.40 2.64 5.97
C ALA A 23 -4.71 3.61 4.98
N LEU A 24 -5.37 3.96 3.88
CA LEU A 24 -4.85 4.90 2.89
C LEU A 24 -4.65 6.30 3.48
N ASN A 25 -5.65 6.85 4.19
CA ASN A 25 -5.53 8.17 4.81
C ASN A 25 -4.40 8.23 5.84
N TYR A 26 -4.20 7.13 6.59
CA TYR A 26 -3.11 7.06 7.57
C TYR A 26 -1.73 7.06 6.90
N ILE A 27 -1.53 6.25 5.86
CA ILE A 27 -0.21 6.09 5.28
C ILE A 27 0.26 7.30 4.47
N VAL A 28 -0.66 8.02 3.82
CA VAL A 28 -0.31 9.19 3.00
C VAL A 28 -0.18 10.49 3.81
N ASN A 29 -0.27 10.43 5.14
CA ASN A 29 -0.22 11.63 5.98
C ASN A 29 1.07 12.44 5.70
N PRO A 30 0.96 13.73 5.29
CA PRO A 30 2.11 14.56 4.95
C PRO A 30 3.06 14.80 6.13
N GLU A 31 2.57 14.82 7.37
CA GLU A 31 3.39 14.96 8.57
C GLU A 31 4.37 13.80 8.74
N LYS A 32 4.00 12.63 8.22
CA LYS A 32 4.80 11.40 8.30
C LYS A 32 5.67 11.18 7.07
N THR A 33 5.37 11.85 5.96
CA THR A 33 5.89 11.49 4.62
C THR A 33 6.64 12.64 3.94
N LYS A 34 7.26 13.52 4.75
CA LYS A 34 8.01 14.68 4.26
C LYS A 34 7.15 15.56 3.33
N GLY A 35 5.96 15.93 3.80
CA GLY A 35 5.02 16.74 3.02
C GLY A 35 4.35 15.99 1.87
N GLY A 36 4.49 14.66 1.80
CA GLY A 36 3.96 13.81 0.72
C GLY A 36 4.99 13.41 -0.34
N GLU A 37 6.25 13.89 -0.26
CA GLU A 37 7.32 13.53 -1.19
C GLU A 37 7.64 12.02 -1.18
N LEU A 38 7.41 11.37 -0.04
CA LEU A 38 7.70 9.94 0.15
C LEU A 38 6.44 9.07 0.00
N VAL A 39 5.55 9.44 -0.91
CA VAL A 39 4.34 8.69 -1.25
C VAL A 39 4.32 8.42 -2.75
N SER A 40 4.20 7.15 -3.12
CA SER A 40 4.08 6.72 -4.52
C SER A 40 2.91 5.75 -4.70
N GLY A 41 2.37 5.69 -5.91
CA GLY A 41 1.35 4.73 -6.30
C GLY A 41 1.74 3.98 -7.58
N GLN A 42 1.24 2.75 -7.72
CA GLN A 42 1.21 2.04 -9.00
C GLN A 42 -0.23 1.85 -9.42
N ASN A 43 -0.53 2.15 -10.69
CA ASN A 43 -1.89 2.16 -11.23
C ASN A 43 -2.84 3.04 -10.39
N ILE A 44 -2.29 4.07 -9.77
CA ILE A 44 -2.96 5.12 -9.01
C ILE A 44 -2.39 6.43 -9.52
N ASN A 45 -3.25 7.31 -10.02
CA ASN A 45 -2.87 8.59 -10.58
C ASN A 45 -2.46 9.57 -9.48
N VAL A 46 -3.27 9.69 -8.43
CA VAL A 46 -2.99 10.59 -7.30
C VAL A 46 -3.04 9.78 -5.99
N PRO A 47 -1.91 9.51 -5.33
CA PRO A 47 -1.87 8.66 -4.13
C PRO A 47 -2.81 9.11 -2.99
N SER A 48 -3.02 10.42 -2.83
CA SER A 48 -3.98 10.94 -1.84
C SER A 48 -5.44 10.69 -2.19
N ASN A 49 -5.75 10.35 -3.45
CA ASN A 49 -7.07 9.99 -3.95
C ASN A 49 -7.24 8.46 -4.18
N ALA A 50 -6.25 7.66 -3.80
CA ALA A 50 -6.20 6.23 -4.09
C ALA A 50 -7.43 5.44 -3.65
N TYR A 51 -8.10 5.85 -2.57
CA TYR A 51 -9.33 5.20 -2.11
C TYR A 51 -10.42 5.23 -3.19
N ASN A 52 -10.66 6.40 -3.77
CA ASN A 52 -11.68 6.58 -4.80
C ASN A 52 -11.28 5.88 -6.10
N GLU A 53 -10.00 5.96 -6.47
CA GLU A 53 -9.49 5.31 -7.68
C GLU A 53 -9.63 3.78 -7.61
N MET A 54 -9.21 3.18 -6.49
CA MET A 54 -9.37 1.75 -6.26
C MET A 54 -10.85 1.35 -6.28
N LEU A 55 -11.74 2.12 -5.62
CA LEU A 55 -13.18 1.82 -5.66
C LEU A 55 -13.75 1.91 -7.07
N LEU A 56 -13.35 2.90 -7.86
CA LEU A 56 -13.75 3.02 -9.26
C LEU A 56 -13.31 1.79 -10.07
N THR A 57 -12.07 1.33 -9.90
CA THR A 57 -11.59 0.08 -10.53
C THR A 57 -12.45 -1.12 -10.11
N ARG A 58 -12.92 -1.17 -8.85
CA ARG A 58 -13.85 -2.21 -8.39
C ARG A 58 -15.18 -2.15 -9.13
N GLU A 59 -15.78 -0.96 -9.18
CA GLU A 59 -17.09 -0.73 -9.78
C GLU A 59 -17.06 -1.05 -11.28
N MET A 60 -16.00 -0.63 -11.97
CA MET A 60 -15.80 -0.94 -13.39
C MET A 60 -15.71 -2.45 -13.64
N ALA A 61 -15.02 -3.20 -12.79
CA ALA A 61 -14.96 -4.66 -12.92
C ALA A 61 -16.33 -5.32 -12.69
N ILE A 62 -17.13 -4.80 -11.75
CA ILE A 62 -18.51 -5.28 -11.53
C ILE A 62 -19.39 -5.00 -12.76
N LEU A 63 -19.29 -3.80 -13.34
CA LEU A 63 -20.01 -3.44 -14.57
C LEU A 63 -19.59 -4.30 -15.77
N ALA A 64 -18.33 -4.75 -15.80
CA ALA A 64 -17.81 -5.67 -16.81
C ALA A 64 -18.29 -7.13 -16.62
N GLY A 65 -19.06 -7.42 -15.56
CA GLY A 65 -19.69 -8.72 -15.30
C GLY A 65 -19.14 -9.47 -14.10
N ASN A 66 -18.08 -8.97 -13.44
CA ASN A 66 -17.51 -9.64 -12.28
C ASN A 66 -18.44 -9.51 -11.06
N GLN A 67 -18.51 -10.56 -10.26
CA GLN A 67 -19.40 -10.60 -9.10
C GLN A 67 -18.61 -10.36 -7.81
N PRO A 68 -19.12 -9.51 -6.89
CA PRO A 68 -18.57 -9.41 -5.55
C PRO A 68 -18.54 -10.79 -4.87
N LYS A 69 -17.45 -11.09 -4.16
CA LYS A 69 -17.30 -12.35 -3.43
C LYS A 69 -17.76 -12.19 -1.99
N GLU A 70 -18.35 -13.26 -1.43
CA GLU A 70 -18.54 -13.34 0.01
C GLU A 70 -17.18 -13.31 0.71
N ASN A 71 -17.01 -12.47 1.72
CA ASN A 71 -15.73 -12.20 2.40
C ASN A 71 -14.62 -11.63 1.48
N GLU A 72 -14.99 -10.81 0.48
CA GLU A 72 -14.06 -10.06 -0.36
C GLU A 72 -13.00 -9.31 0.45
N ARG A 73 -11.74 -9.38 -0.01
CA ARG A 73 -10.63 -8.60 0.55
C ARG A 73 -10.47 -7.33 -0.28
N PHE A 74 -10.57 -6.18 0.37
CA PHE A 74 -10.41 -4.86 -0.23
C PHE A 74 -8.95 -4.47 -0.42
N GLY A 75 -8.04 -5.18 0.26
CA GLY A 75 -6.61 -4.97 0.16
C GLY A 75 -5.84 -5.72 1.24
N PHE A 76 -4.55 -5.48 1.29
CA PHE A 76 -3.60 -5.98 2.27
C PHE A 76 -2.78 -4.81 2.81
N HIS A 77 -2.31 -4.89 4.04
CA HIS A 77 -1.49 -3.86 4.66
C HIS A 77 -0.14 -4.45 5.06
N PHE A 78 0.95 -3.92 4.51
CA PHE A 78 2.32 -4.37 4.72
C PHE A 78 3.17 -3.28 5.36
N VAL A 79 4.08 -3.71 6.24
CA VAL A 79 5.11 -2.86 6.84
C VAL A 79 6.48 -3.47 6.56
N GLN A 80 7.40 -2.67 6.04
CA GLN A 80 8.81 -3.04 5.89
C GLN A 80 9.65 -2.07 6.70
N SER A 81 10.28 -2.57 7.76
CA SER A 81 11.11 -1.78 8.66
C SER A 81 12.59 -1.93 8.32
N PHE A 82 13.35 -0.87 8.54
CA PHE A 82 14.80 -0.82 8.30
C PHE A 82 15.52 -0.53 9.61
N SER A 83 16.68 -1.15 9.81
CA SER A 83 17.50 -0.89 10.99
C SER A 83 18.14 0.50 10.86
N PRO A 84 18.27 1.27 11.95
CA PRO A 84 19.09 2.48 11.95
C PRO A 84 20.53 2.21 11.51
N GLU A 85 21.05 1.03 11.82
CA GLU A 85 22.41 0.60 11.46
C GLU A 85 22.57 0.34 9.95
N ASP A 86 21.47 0.22 9.20
CA ASP A 86 21.53 0.05 7.74
C ASP A 86 21.99 1.36 7.05
N ASN A 87 22.03 2.50 7.76
CA ASN A 87 22.50 3.81 7.27
C ASN A 87 21.87 4.24 5.93
N LEU A 88 20.58 3.99 5.76
CA LEU A 88 19.81 4.33 4.55
C LEU A 88 19.12 5.68 4.68
N THR A 89 19.02 6.42 3.58
CA THR A 89 18.17 7.62 3.51
C THR A 89 16.69 7.25 3.35
N PRO A 90 15.75 8.15 3.70
CA PRO A 90 14.32 7.94 3.43
C PRO A 90 14.01 7.63 1.97
N GLU A 91 14.69 8.30 1.04
CA GLU A 91 14.53 8.09 -0.40
C GLU A 91 15.01 6.71 -0.84
N GLN A 92 16.13 6.21 -0.29
CA GLN A 92 16.61 4.85 -0.55
C GLN A 92 15.63 3.80 0.01
N VAL A 93 15.13 4.02 1.22
CA VAL A 93 14.11 3.16 1.84
C VAL A 93 12.84 3.12 0.98
N HIS A 94 12.42 4.28 0.46
CA HIS A 94 11.27 4.38 -0.43
C HIS A 94 11.49 3.61 -1.74
N GLU A 95 12.65 3.81 -2.38
CA GLU A 95 13.00 3.14 -3.63
C GLU A 95 13.09 1.62 -3.48
N ILE A 96 13.74 1.13 -2.42
CA ILE A 96 13.78 -0.30 -2.08
C ILE A 96 12.37 -0.84 -1.95
N GLY A 97 11.51 -0.10 -1.27
CA GLY A 97 10.14 -0.50 -1.06
C GLY A 97 9.33 -0.59 -2.35
N LEU A 98 9.46 0.41 -3.21
CA LEU A 98 8.79 0.45 -4.50
C LEU A 98 9.24 -0.72 -5.39
N LYS A 99 10.56 -0.97 -5.48
CA LYS A 99 11.12 -2.11 -6.23
C LYS A 99 10.62 -3.45 -5.70
N THR A 100 10.57 -3.60 -4.38
CA THR A 100 10.06 -4.81 -3.72
C THR A 100 8.61 -5.06 -4.13
N MET A 101 7.76 -4.04 -4.09
CA MET A 101 6.34 -4.19 -4.42
C MET A 101 6.11 -4.49 -5.90
N LYS A 102 6.82 -3.80 -6.79
CA LYS A 102 6.76 -4.06 -8.23
C LYS A 102 7.18 -5.50 -8.56
N ALA A 103 8.25 -5.98 -7.94
CA ALA A 103 8.72 -7.35 -8.14
C ALA A 103 7.74 -8.39 -7.59
N TYR A 104 7.07 -8.10 -6.47
CA TYR A 104 6.17 -9.03 -5.80
C TYR A 104 4.77 -9.09 -6.44
N LEU A 105 4.17 -7.93 -6.73
CA LEU A 105 2.79 -7.83 -7.24
C LEU A 105 2.71 -7.78 -8.76
N GLY A 106 3.83 -7.54 -9.45
CA GLY A 106 3.85 -7.29 -10.88
C GLY A 106 3.30 -5.91 -11.25
N GLU A 107 3.21 -5.65 -12.55
CA GLU A 107 2.85 -4.32 -13.08
C GLU A 107 1.35 -4.03 -13.06
N SER A 108 0.50 -5.05 -12.99
CA SER A 108 -0.96 -4.88 -13.06
C SER A 108 -1.60 -4.50 -11.73
N ALA A 109 -0.93 -4.64 -10.59
CA ALA A 109 -1.54 -4.38 -9.29
C ALA A 109 -1.70 -2.88 -8.99
N GLU A 110 -2.75 -2.52 -8.25
CA GLU A 110 -2.93 -1.20 -7.64
C GLU A 110 -2.32 -1.20 -6.24
N PHE A 111 -1.41 -0.28 -5.93
CA PHE A 111 -0.94 -0.10 -4.56
C PHE A 111 -0.52 1.33 -4.29
N VAL A 112 -0.49 1.69 -3.00
CA VAL A 112 0.15 2.90 -2.50
C VAL A 112 1.25 2.50 -1.52
N ILE A 113 2.41 3.13 -1.65
CA ILE A 113 3.52 2.99 -0.72
C ILE A 113 3.86 4.35 -0.13
N ALA A 114 4.05 4.39 1.19
CA ALA A 114 4.57 5.54 1.88
C ALA A 114 5.80 5.16 2.71
N THR A 115 6.75 6.07 2.83
CA THR A 115 7.86 5.97 3.80
C THR A 115 7.63 6.96 4.92
N HIS A 116 7.53 6.45 6.14
CA HIS A 116 7.27 7.25 7.34
C HIS A 116 8.61 7.65 7.99
N THR A 117 8.78 8.96 8.21
CA THR A 117 9.99 9.59 8.80
C THR A 117 9.72 10.24 10.16
N ASP A 118 8.52 10.03 10.72
CA ASP A 118 8.07 10.61 12.00
C ASP A 118 8.57 9.85 13.23
N LYS A 119 9.30 8.75 13.04
CA LYS A 119 9.85 7.89 14.10
C LYS A 119 11.36 7.79 14.02
N GLU A 120 11.99 7.34 15.10
CA GLU A 120 13.44 7.11 15.18
C GLU A 120 13.97 6.10 14.14
N HIS A 121 13.09 5.26 13.58
CA HIS A 121 13.45 4.26 12.56
C HIS A 121 12.58 4.41 11.32
N LEU A 122 13.21 4.30 10.15
CA LEU A 122 12.54 4.36 8.87
C LEU A 122 11.72 3.09 8.63
N HIS A 123 10.49 3.27 8.17
CA HIS A 123 9.62 2.16 7.79
C HIS A 123 8.75 2.54 6.60
N ASN A 124 8.60 1.59 5.68
CA ASN A 124 7.60 1.64 4.63
C ASN A 124 6.28 1.10 5.17
N VAL A 125 5.18 1.78 4.87
CA VAL A 125 3.81 1.36 5.22
C VAL A 125 2.98 1.35 3.94
N ARG A 126 2.24 0.27 3.70
CA ARG A 126 1.63 -0.02 2.38
C ARG A 126 0.26 -0.65 2.52
N PRO A 127 -0.82 -0.03 2.05
CA PRO A 127 -2.04 -0.72 1.66
C PRO A 127 -1.94 -1.11 0.17
N ASP A 128 -1.93 -2.40 -0.08
CA ASP A 128 -1.96 -2.99 -1.42
C ASP A 128 -3.37 -3.43 -1.76
N ARG A 129 -3.76 -3.27 -3.02
CA ARG A 129 -4.96 -3.92 -3.54
C ARG A 129 -4.55 -4.91 -4.63
N VAL A 130 -4.69 -6.19 -4.31
CA VAL A 130 -4.46 -7.25 -5.31
C VAL A 130 -5.71 -7.34 -6.19
N LEU A 131 -5.58 -6.85 -7.43
CA LEU A 131 -6.67 -6.83 -8.42
C LEU A 131 -7.24 -8.22 -8.73
N SER A 132 -6.48 -9.31 -8.55
CA SER A 132 -6.90 -10.69 -8.86
C SER A 132 -8.09 -11.22 -8.05
N GLN A 133 -8.69 -10.40 -7.18
CA GLN A 133 -9.94 -10.74 -6.49
C GLN A 133 -11.18 -10.14 -7.15
N VAL A 134 -11.00 -9.18 -8.06
CA VAL A 134 -12.04 -8.60 -8.92
C VAL A 134 -11.72 -8.80 -10.41
N VAL A 135 -10.75 -9.64 -10.76
CA VAL A 135 -10.51 -10.17 -12.12
C VAL A 135 -10.84 -11.65 -12.11
#